data_AF-A0A978W5F0-F1
#
_entry.id   AF-A0A978W5F0-F1
#
_cell.length_a   1.000
_cell.length_b   1.000
_cell.length_c   1.000
_cell.angle_alpha   90.00
_cell.angle_beta   90.00
_cell.angle_gamma   90.00
#
_symmetry.space_group_name_H-M   'P 1'
#
loop_
_entity.id
_entity.type
_entity.pdbx_description
1 polymer ?
#
loop_
_entity_poly.entity_id
_entity_poly.type
_entity_poly.pdbx_seq_one_letter_code
_entity_poly.pdbx_strand_id
1 'polypeptide(L)' 'MARILFGARYPGFNMLKLRARGGMPVAFADFEEIEQANNAMDKLRGALLPSSDRGGMHIEYARSKMRKH' A
#
# COMPACT_ATOMS: atom_id res chain seq x y z
N MET A 1 11.26 9.95 -6.80
CA MET A 1 11.54 8.70 -6.06
C MET A 1 10.81 8.76 -4.72
N ALA A 2 9.56 8.28 -4.66
CA ALA A 2 8.80 8.25 -3.42
C ALA A 2 9.06 6.92 -2.71
N ARG A 3 9.74 6.94 -1.57
CA ARG A 3 9.99 5.74 -0.76
C ARG A 3 8.74 5.47 0.10
N ILE A 4 7.84 4.62 -0.40
CA ILE A 4 6.64 4.19 0.34
C ILE A 4 7.08 3.18 1.41
N LEU A 5 7.20 3.63 2.66
CA LEU A 5 7.61 2.82 3.81
C LEU A 5 6.42 2.29 4.66
N PHE A 6 5.18 2.55 4.26
CA PHE A 6 4.04 2.33 5.15
C PHE A 6 3.76 0.86 5.43
N GLY A 7 3.88 -0.03 4.44
CA GLY A 7 3.61 -1.45 4.62
C GLY A 7 4.40 -2.08 5.78
N ALA A 8 5.70 -1.82 5.86
CA ALA A 8 6.60 -2.43 6.84
C ALA A 8 6.35 -2.04 8.32
N ARG A 9 5.45 -1.09 8.60
CA ARG A 9 5.12 -0.66 9.97
C ARG A 9 3.87 -1.33 10.54
N TYR A 10 3.12 -2.08 9.73
CA TYR A 10 1.90 -2.76 10.17
C TYR A 10 2.18 -4.25 10.43
N PRO A 11 1.59 -4.84 11.49
CA PRO A 11 1.73 -6.26 11.78
C PRO A 11 1.36 -7.14 10.58
N GLY A 12 2.10 -8.22 10.37
CA GLY A 12 1.86 -9.18 9.30
C GLY A 12 2.21 -8.68 7.90
N PHE A 13 2.86 -7.53 7.76
CA PHE A 13 3.37 -7.11 6.45
C PHE A 13 4.38 -8.13 5.91
N ASN A 14 4.14 -8.58 4.70
CA ASN A 14 4.97 -9.58 4.02
C ASN A 14 5.80 -8.96 2.89
N MET A 15 5.17 -8.22 1.96
CA MET A 15 5.86 -7.72 0.77
C MET A 15 5.23 -6.44 0.22
N LEU A 16 6.07 -5.57 -0.37
CA LEU A 16 5.62 -4.39 -1.13
C LEU A 16 6.14 -4.47 -2.57
N LYS A 17 5.28 -4.20 -3.55
CA LYS A 17 5.66 -4.06 -4.97
C LYS A 17 5.21 -2.70 -5.50
N LEU A 18 6.16 -1.91 -5.99
CA LEU A 18 5.88 -0.64 -6.65
C LEU A 18 5.75 -0.84 -8.16
N ARG A 19 4.71 -0.28 -8.77
CA ARG A 19 4.53 -0.18 -10.23
C ARG A 19 4.43 1.28 -10.62
N ALA A 20 5.37 1.73 -11.45
CA ALA A 20 5.42 3.11 -11.96
C ALA A 20 5.63 3.12 -13.47
N ARG A 21 4.69 2.53 -14.23
CA ARG A 21 4.70 2.61 -15.70
C ARG A 21 3.74 3.71 -16.15
N GLY A 22 4.29 4.82 -16.65
CA GLY A 22 3.57 5.89 -17.36
C GLY A 22 2.26 6.31 -16.69
N GLY A 23 2.34 7.06 -15.59
CA GLY A 23 1.17 7.50 -14.83
C GLY A 23 1.45 7.61 -13.34
N MET A 24 0.38 7.63 -12.54
CA MET A 24 0.50 7.62 -11.09
C MET A 24 1.12 6.31 -10.58
N PRO A 25 2.18 6.37 -9.76
CA PRO A 25 2.72 5.17 -9.14
C PRO A 25 1.67 4.47 -8.28
N VAL A 26 1.57 3.15 -8.42
CA VAL A 26 0.73 2.29 -7.58
C VAL A 26 1.62 1.34 -6.81
N ALA A 27 1.37 1.19 -5.51
CA ALA A 27 2.04 0.21 -4.68
C ALA A 27 1.06 -0.87 -4.24
N PHE A 28 1.52 -2.12 -4.22
CA PHE A 28 0.78 -3.25 -3.69
C PHE A 28 1.47 -3.72 -2.41
N ALA A 29 0.72 -3.89 -1.33
CA ALA A 29 1.20 -4.44 -0.06
C ALA A 29 0.51 -5.78 0.21
N ASP A 30 1.31 -6.79 0.54
CA ASP A 30 0.86 -8.13 0.96
C ASP A 30 0.92 -8.23 2.48
N PHE A 31 -0.08 -8.89 3.05
CA PHE A 31 -0.13 -9.21 4.48
C PHE A 31 -0.35 -10.70 4.66
N GLU A 32 0.09 -11.24 5.79
CA GLU A 32 -0.10 -12.64 6.17
C GLU A 32 -1.60 -12.94 6.33
N GLU A 33 -2.31 -12.10 7.09
CA GLU A 33 -3.74 -12.27 7.38
C GLU A 33 -4.60 -11.11 6.87
N ILE A 34 -5.87 -11.41 6.59
CA ILE A 34 -6.84 -10.42 6.10
C ILE A 34 -7.09 -9.33 7.15
N GLU A 35 -7.22 -9.69 8.42
CA GLU A 35 -7.47 -8.73 9.50
C GLU A 35 -6.37 -7.68 9.63
N GLN A 36 -5.12 -8.09 9.40
CA GLN A 36 -3.95 -7.22 9.41
C GLN A 36 -3.97 -6.25 8.22
N ALA A 37 -4.32 -6.75 7.03
CA ALA A 37 -4.52 -5.92 5.84
C ALA A 37 -5.62 -4.88 6.05
N ASN A 38 -6.74 -5.27 6.67
CA ASN A 38 -7.87 -4.40 6.93
C ASN A 38 -7.49 -3.27 7.91
N ASN A 39 -6.81 -3.61 9.00
CA ASN A 39 -6.32 -2.63 9.98
C ASN A 39 -5.35 -1.62 9.34
N ALA A 40 -4.44 -2.09 8.48
CA ALA A 40 -3.56 -1.21 7.73
C ALA A 40 -4.34 -0.32 6.75
N MET A 41 -5.33 -0.89 6.04
CA MET A 41 -6.19 -0.16 5.12
C MET A 41 -6.96 0.95 5.84
N ASP A 42 -7.64 0.65 6.94
CA ASP A 42 -8.44 1.62 7.70
C ASP A 42 -7.62 2.79 8.22
N LYS A 43 -6.38 2.54 8.66
CA LYS A 43 -5.47 3.58 9.17
C LYS A 43 -4.85 4.44 8.07
N LEU A 44 -4.66 3.88 6.88
CA LEU A 44 -3.96 4.56 5.78
C LEU A 44 -4.94 5.19 4.78
N ARG A 45 -6.21 4.78 4.75
CA ARG A 45 -7.19 5.30 3.81
C ARG A 45 -7.41 6.79 4.05
N GLY A 46 -7.21 7.59 3.00
CA GLY A 46 -7.32 9.05 3.08
C GLY A 46 -6.16 9.73 3.81
N ALA A 47 -5.17 9.00 4.32
CA ALA A 47 -4.04 9.62 5.00
C ALA A 47 -3.19 10.45 4.03
N LEU A 48 -2.78 11.63 4.46
CA LEU A 48 -1.97 12.53 3.66
C LEU A 48 -0.52 12.04 3.61
N LEU A 49 0.05 12.05 2.41
CA LEU A 49 1.48 11.81 2.23
C LEU A 49 2.20 13.15 2.25
N PRO A 50 3.18 13.38 3.16
CA PRO A 50 3.92 14.63 3.21
C PRO A 50 4.63 14.99 1.90
N SER A 51 4.93 14.00 1.07
CA SER A 51 5.58 14.17 -0.23
C SER A 51 4.62 14.24 -1.41
N SER A 52 3.31 14.35 -1.18
CA SER A 52 2.28 14.38 -2.22
C SER A 52 1.33 15.55 -2.00
N ASP A 53 1.13 16.35 -3.03
CA ASP A 53 0.13 17.42 -3.12
C ASP A 53 -1.25 16.90 -3.58
N ARG A 54 -1.34 15.64 -4.01
CA ARG A 54 -2.55 15.04 -4.61
C ARG A 54 -3.66 14.64 -3.63
N GLY A 55 -3.56 15.06 -2.37
CA GLY A 55 -4.51 14.69 -1.31
C GLY A 55 -4.23 13.32 -0.68
N GLY A 56 -5.26 12.75 -0.06
CA GLY A 56 -5.16 11.53 0.74
C GLY A 56 -4.92 10.27 -0.09
N MET A 57 -4.30 9.26 0.52
CA MET A 57 -4.07 7.97 -0.13
C MET A 57 -5.37 7.25 -0.47
N HIS A 58 -5.46 6.79 -1.71
CA HIS A 58 -6.52 5.91 -2.17
C HIS A 58 -6.04 4.46 -2.10
N ILE A 59 -6.69 3.68 -1.25
CA ILE A 59 -6.32 2.28 -0.97
C ILE A 59 -7.57 1.43 -1.18
N GLU A 60 -7.39 0.33 -1.91
CA GLU A 60 -8.42 -0.65 -2.26
C GLU A 60 -7.83 -2.06 -2.20
N TYR A 61 -8.70 -3.06 -2.05
CA TYR A 61 -8.25 -4.45 -2.18
C TYR A 61 -7.78 -4.72 -3.60
N ALA A 62 -6.65 -5.41 -3.71
CA ALA A 62 -6.18 -5.89 -5.00
C ALA A 62 -7.19 -6.91 -5.57
N ARG A 63 -7.41 -6.85 -6.88
CA ARG A 63 -8.31 -7.78 -7.60
C ARG A 63 -7.82 -9.22 -7.60
N SER A 64 -6.56 -9.45 -7.26
CA SER A 64 -5.93 -10.77 -7.21
C SER A 64 -4.82 -10.82 -6.17
N LYS A 65 -4.52 -12.03 -5.65
CA LYS A 65 -3.40 -12.24 -4.73
C LYS A 65 -2.07 -11.91 -5.41
N MET A 66 -1.16 -11.32 -4.63
CA MET A 66 0.16 -10.95 -5.12
C MET A 66 1.00 -12.21 -5.39
N ARG A 67 1.55 -12.32 -6.61
CA ARG A 67 2.48 -13.41 -6.93
C ARG A 67 3.78 -13.25 -6.13
N LYS A 68 4.11 -14.28 -5.35
CA LYS A 68 5.44 -14.50 -4.75
C LYS A 68 6.31 -15.14 -5.85
N HIS A 69 7.21 -14.37 -6.44
CA HIS A 69 8.23 -14.84 -7.38
C HIS A 69 9.56 -14.50 -6.76
#